data_AF-A0A1B6JCV6-F1
#
_entry.id   AF-A0A1B6JCV6-F1
#
_cell.length_a   1.000
_cell.length_b   1.000
_cell.length_c   1.000
_cell.angle_alpha   90.00
_cell.angle_beta   90.00
_cell.angle_gamma   90.00
#
_symmetry.space_group_name_H-M   'P 1'
#
loop_
_entity.id
_entity.type
_entity.pdbx_description
1 polymer ?
#
loop_
_entity_poly.entity_id
_entity_poly.type
_entity_poly.pdbx_seq_one_letter_code
_entity_poly.pdbx_strand_id
1 'polypeptide(L)'
;MPVGSSNLLKTFHQEGNNTCFYGVCYYCSPQDPVCASQDILEGALILWLPQDYTLKKFRHPWQRTYKPNMPARWELDAGYCQVVRKSDLYSRGPRLLDIIDTAIFDFLIDNGDRHHYEVFQNINDSAILLIDNGKSFGNPHVDHIDILAPLYQCCRLRLTTWTRLLWLRSQGVSDMLRQLLEWSHIAPVLSDPHLTALDRRLLATIAAVHLCFTERNGQHNVIVSD
;
A
#
# COMPACT_ATOMS: atom_id res chain seq x y z
N MET A 1 28.34 -4.37 19.40
CA MET A 1 27.56 -5.45 18.75
C MET A 1 28.48 -6.30 17.88
N PRO A 2 28.32 -7.63 17.85
CA PRO A 2 29.32 -8.54 17.30
C PRO A 2 29.27 -8.79 15.78
N VAL A 3 28.15 -8.51 15.10
CA VAL A 3 27.91 -8.94 13.70
C VAL A 3 27.59 -7.80 12.72
N GLY A 4 27.69 -6.54 13.15
CA GLY A 4 27.40 -5.39 12.30
C GLY A 4 28.52 -5.12 11.28
N SER A 5 28.16 -4.67 10.08
CA SER A 5 29.15 -4.19 9.10
C SER A 5 29.86 -2.93 9.61
N SER A 6 31.10 -2.69 9.16
CA SER A 6 31.89 -1.53 9.61
C SER A 6 31.20 -0.18 9.37
N ASN A 7 30.46 -0.04 8.26
CA ASN A 7 29.70 1.17 7.95
C ASN A 7 28.55 1.39 8.93
N LEU A 8 27.81 0.34 9.29
CA LEU A 8 26.71 0.44 10.25
C LEU A 8 27.25 0.71 11.66
N LEU A 9 28.29 -0.01 12.10
CA LEU A 9 28.87 0.12 13.44
C LEU A 9 29.35 1.55 13.75
N LYS A 10 29.83 2.29 12.74
CA LYS A 10 30.25 3.70 12.89
C LYS A 10 29.12 4.68 13.18
N THR A 11 27.86 4.26 13.01
CA THR A 11 26.67 5.11 13.25
C THR A 11 26.11 4.98 14.67
N PHE A 12 26.66 4.06 15.47
CA PHE A 12 26.20 3.83 16.83
C PHE A 12 26.75 4.90 17.79
N HIS A 13 25.90 5.32 18.72
CA HIS A 13 26.26 6.22 19.82
C HIS A 13 25.35 5.95 21.03
N GLN A 14 25.68 6.57 22.16
CA GLN A 14 24.87 6.51 23.37
C GLN A 14 24.06 7.80 23.50
N GLU A 15 22.77 7.67 23.81
CA GLU A 15 21.89 8.78 24.15
C GLU A 15 21.30 8.52 25.54
N GLY A 16 21.87 9.15 26.55
CA GLY A 16 21.60 8.82 27.95
C GLY A 16 22.04 7.39 28.29
N ASN A 17 21.08 6.53 28.63
CA ASN A 17 21.30 5.10 28.93
C ASN A 17 20.95 4.17 27.75
N ASN A 18 20.57 4.74 26.60
CA ASN A 18 20.11 3.98 25.46
C ASN A 18 21.19 3.88 24.38
N THR A 19 21.34 2.69 23.82
CA THR A 19 22.13 2.46 22.61
C THR A 19 21.31 2.86 21.39
N CYS A 20 21.83 3.78 20.57
CA CYS A 20 21.14 4.29 19.39
C CYS A 20 22.01 4.17 18.14
N PHE A 21 21.37 4.14 16.96
CA PHE A 21 22.05 4.25 15.67
C PHE A 21 21.17 4.96 14.64
N TYR A 22 21.80 5.70 13.73
CA TYR A 22 21.09 6.41 12.67
C TYR A 22 21.24 5.76 11.29
N GLY A 23 22.19 4.81 11.11
CA GLY A 23 22.38 4.11 9.84
C GLY A 23 22.93 4.99 8.71
N VAL A 24 22.95 4.45 7.49
CA VAL A 24 23.47 5.14 6.30
C VAL A 24 22.41 5.11 5.21
N CYS A 25 21.72 6.24 5.01
CA CYS A 25 20.67 6.43 4.01
C CYS A 25 20.51 7.92 3.68
N TYR A 26 19.67 8.24 2.69
CA TYR A 26 19.49 9.61 2.18
C TYR A 26 19.03 10.62 3.27
N TYR A 27 18.20 10.18 4.22
CA TYR A 27 17.67 11.02 5.31
C TYR A 27 18.22 10.66 6.69
N CYS A 28 19.18 9.73 6.77
CA CYS A 28 19.72 9.26 8.04
C CYS A 28 20.67 10.31 8.62
N SER A 29 20.43 10.72 9.87
CA SER A 29 21.20 11.76 10.55
C SER A 29 21.41 11.41 12.02
N PRO A 30 22.51 11.88 12.66
CA PRO A 30 22.65 11.76 14.12
C PRO A 30 21.55 12.50 14.92
N GLN A 31 20.78 13.38 14.28
CA GLN A 31 19.67 14.11 14.92
C GLN A 31 18.39 13.27 14.97
N ASP A 32 18.28 12.23 14.13
CA ASP A 32 17.10 11.38 14.00
C ASP A 32 17.44 9.88 14.18
N PRO A 33 18.04 9.47 15.33
CA PRO A 33 18.45 8.09 15.52
C PRO A 33 17.29 7.17 15.89
N VAL A 34 17.52 5.86 15.70
CA VAL A 34 16.69 4.80 16.28
C VAL A 34 17.38 4.32 17.56
N CYS A 35 16.68 4.42 18.68
CA CYS A 35 17.18 4.07 20.01
C CYS A 35 16.52 2.80 20.54
N ALA A 36 17.32 1.88 21.05
CA ALA A 36 16.85 0.72 21.80
C ALA A 36 16.46 1.13 23.23
N SER A 37 15.54 0.38 23.83
CA SER A 37 15.23 0.48 25.27
C SER A 37 15.87 -0.71 25.97
N GLN A 38 16.79 -0.46 26.91
CA GLN A 38 17.53 -1.53 27.60
C GLN A 38 18.21 -2.51 26.62
N ASP A 39 18.79 -1.97 25.54
CA ASP A 39 19.40 -2.72 24.43
C ASP A 39 18.45 -3.65 23.65
N ILE A 40 17.14 -3.50 23.83
CA ILE A 40 16.10 -4.20 23.06
C ILE A 40 15.46 -3.21 22.08
N LEU A 41 15.43 -3.58 20.81
CA LEU A 41 14.77 -2.82 19.75
C LEU A 41 13.71 -3.70 19.07
N GLU A 42 12.47 -3.23 19.10
CA GLU A 42 11.38 -3.83 18.33
C GLU A 42 11.55 -3.51 16.83
N GLY A 43 11.19 -4.44 15.95
CA GLY A 43 11.23 -4.20 14.52
C GLY A 43 10.50 -5.28 13.72
N ALA A 44 10.34 -5.01 12.43
CA ALA A 44 9.78 -5.95 11.46
C ALA A 44 10.90 -6.61 10.64
N LEU A 45 10.80 -7.92 10.44
CA LEU A 45 11.68 -8.67 9.55
C LEU A 45 10.92 -9.04 8.28
N ILE A 46 11.38 -8.51 7.14
CA ILE A 46 10.82 -8.83 5.82
C ILE A 46 11.79 -9.76 5.09
N LEU A 47 11.30 -10.92 4.66
CA LEU A 47 12.11 -11.87 3.91
C LEU A 47 12.48 -11.29 2.55
N TRP A 48 13.73 -11.51 2.15
CA TRP A 48 14.19 -11.16 0.82
C TRP A 48 13.49 -12.02 -0.23
N LEU A 49 13.25 -11.44 -1.40
CA LEU A 49 12.81 -12.20 -2.56
C LEU A 49 13.92 -13.17 -3.00
N PRO A 50 13.58 -14.37 -3.51
CA PRO A 50 14.59 -15.30 -3.99
C PRO A 50 15.36 -14.68 -5.17
N GLN A 51 16.67 -14.97 -5.24
CA GLN A 51 17.59 -14.29 -6.18
C GLN A 51 17.23 -14.48 -7.65
N ASP A 52 16.58 -15.59 -8.01
CA ASP A 52 16.19 -15.89 -9.39
C ASP A 52 15.00 -15.05 -9.89
N TYR A 53 14.30 -14.36 -8.99
CA TYR A 53 13.18 -13.48 -9.33
C TYR A 53 13.67 -12.06 -9.57
N THR A 54 13.84 -11.70 -10.85
CA THR A 54 14.17 -10.33 -11.24
C THR A 54 12.95 -9.43 -11.19
N LEU A 55 13.07 -8.26 -10.56
CA LEU A 55 12.01 -7.26 -10.50
C LEU A 55 12.10 -6.28 -11.66
N LYS A 56 10.94 -5.97 -12.25
CA LYS A 56 10.77 -4.83 -13.16
C LYS A 56 9.93 -3.76 -12.48
N LYS A 57 10.51 -2.57 -12.36
CA LYS A 57 9.89 -1.38 -11.75
C LYS A 57 9.22 -0.50 -12.80
N PHE A 58 8.04 0.00 -12.48
CA PHE A 58 7.26 0.90 -13.33
C PHE A 58 6.81 2.12 -12.53
N ARG A 59 6.70 3.27 -13.19
CA ARG A 59 6.06 4.45 -12.58
C ARG A 59 4.56 4.21 -12.45
N HIS A 60 4.01 4.54 -11.28
CA HIS A 60 2.58 4.43 -11.05
C HIS A 60 1.84 5.54 -11.84
N PRO A 61 0.80 5.24 -12.65
CA PRO A 61 0.11 6.28 -13.41
C PRO A 61 -0.58 7.32 -12.51
N TRP A 62 -0.99 6.93 -11.31
CA TRP A 62 -1.54 7.81 -10.27
C TRP A 62 -0.49 8.27 -9.26
N GLN A 63 0.79 8.35 -9.65
CA GLN A 63 1.84 8.89 -8.78
C GLN A 63 1.54 10.36 -8.41
N ARG A 64 1.68 10.72 -7.13
CA ARG A 64 1.66 12.11 -6.64
C ARG A 64 2.89 12.88 -7.13
N THR A 65 2.84 14.21 -7.17
CA THR A 65 3.97 15.04 -7.64
C THR A 65 5.10 15.20 -6.63
N TYR A 66 4.82 14.96 -5.34
CA TYR A 66 5.73 15.24 -4.21
C TYR A 66 6.23 16.69 -4.16
N LYS A 67 5.43 17.61 -4.71
CA LYS A 67 5.73 19.04 -4.75
C LYS A 67 4.57 19.81 -4.13
N PRO A 68 4.84 20.71 -3.17
CA PRO A 68 3.81 21.59 -2.62
C PRO A 68 3.10 22.37 -3.74
N ASN A 69 1.79 22.50 -3.65
CA ASN A 69 0.94 23.29 -4.57
C ASN A 69 1.04 22.90 -6.05
N MET A 70 1.44 21.66 -6.35
CA MET A 70 1.51 21.14 -7.71
C MET A 70 0.68 19.86 -7.80
N PRO A 71 -0.61 19.92 -8.13
CA PRO A 71 -1.44 18.73 -8.28
C PRO A 71 -0.96 17.90 -9.48
N ALA A 72 -1.05 16.58 -9.37
CA ALA A 72 -0.83 15.68 -10.49
C ALA A 72 -1.99 15.78 -11.49
N ARG A 73 -1.74 15.37 -12.75
CA ARG A 73 -2.78 15.42 -13.78
C ARG A 73 -4.03 14.62 -13.40
N TRP A 74 -3.85 13.46 -12.76
CA TRP A 74 -4.96 12.60 -12.34
C TRP A 74 -5.83 13.23 -11.25
N GLU A 75 -5.32 14.22 -10.51
CA GLU A 75 -6.08 14.99 -9.50
C GLU A 75 -7.01 16.03 -10.16
N LEU A 76 -6.68 16.46 -11.40
CA LEU A 76 -7.41 17.51 -12.13
C LEU A 76 -8.32 16.96 -13.23
N ASP A 77 -7.98 15.80 -13.79
CA ASP A 77 -8.64 15.21 -14.95
C ASP A 77 -9.49 14.00 -14.52
N ALA A 78 -10.80 14.18 -14.37
CA ALA A 78 -11.72 13.09 -14.03
C ALA A 78 -11.72 11.97 -15.09
N GLY A 79 -11.33 12.26 -16.33
CA GLY A 79 -11.19 11.30 -17.43
C GLY A 79 -9.81 10.65 -17.52
N TYR A 80 -8.92 10.86 -16.54
CA TYR A 80 -7.51 10.47 -16.62
C TYR A 80 -7.29 8.98 -16.92
N CYS A 81 -8.15 8.08 -16.40
CA CYS A 81 -8.03 6.65 -16.71
C CYS A 81 -8.11 6.36 -18.23
N GLN A 82 -8.84 7.15 -19.02
CA GLN A 82 -8.88 6.99 -20.48
C GLN A 82 -7.54 7.31 -21.13
N VAL A 83 -6.76 8.23 -20.54
CA VAL A 83 -5.39 8.52 -20.97
C VAL A 83 -4.48 7.34 -20.64
N VAL A 84 -4.58 6.79 -19.43
CA VAL A 84 -3.80 5.62 -18.99
C VAL A 84 -4.05 4.42 -19.91
N ARG A 85 -5.32 4.17 -20.25
CA ARG A 85 -5.75 3.06 -21.12
C ARG A 85 -5.30 3.17 -22.58
N LYS A 86 -4.70 4.29 -23.02
CA LYS A 86 -4.07 4.38 -24.35
C LYS A 86 -2.75 3.61 -24.45
N SER A 87 -2.11 3.33 -23.31
CA SER A 87 -0.90 2.50 -23.26
C SER A 87 -1.25 1.02 -23.37
N ASP A 88 -0.51 0.27 -24.19
CA ASP A 88 -0.68 -1.18 -24.35
C ASP A 88 -0.52 -1.94 -23.03
N LEU A 89 0.29 -1.41 -22.10
CA LEU A 89 0.48 -1.99 -20.78
C LEU A 89 -0.80 -2.01 -19.93
N TYR A 90 -1.74 -1.08 -20.16
CA TYR A 90 -2.95 -0.93 -19.36
C TYR A 90 -4.24 -1.15 -20.17
N SER A 91 -4.14 -1.25 -21.50
CA SER A 91 -5.29 -1.48 -22.38
C SER A 91 -5.68 -2.96 -22.45
N ARG A 92 -4.73 -3.87 -22.19
CA ARG A 92 -4.86 -5.33 -22.28
C ARG A 92 -4.24 -6.01 -21.06
N GLY A 93 -4.57 -7.29 -20.86
CA GLY A 93 -4.02 -8.09 -19.76
C GLY A 93 -4.50 -7.64 -18.38
N PRO A 94 -3.88 -8.15 -17.31
CA PRO A 94 -4.37 -7.96 -15.93
C PRO A 94 -3.94 -6.62 -15.32
N ARG A 95 -2.95 -5.94 -15.89
CA ARG A 95 -2.20 -4.87 -15.20
C ARG A 95 -3.04 -3.72 -14.68
N LEU A 96 -4.06 -3.30 -15.42
CA LEU A 96 -4.96 -2.24 -14.94
C LEU A 96 -5.79 -2.71 -13.75
N LEU A 97 -6.27 -3.95 -13.76
CA LEU A 97 -7.01 -4.53 -12.64
C LEU A 97 -6.09 -4.72 -11.42
N ASP A 98 -4.83 -5.10 -11.63
CA ASP A 98 -3.84 -5.20 -10.55
C ASP A 98 -3.56 -3.84 -9.89
N ILE A 99 -3.52 -2.75 -10.67
CA ILE A 99 -3.40 -1.39 -10.12
C ILE A 99 -4.63 -1.07 -9.27
N ILE A 100 -5.83 -1.41 -9.73
CA ILE A 100 -7.07 -1.13 -9.00
C ILE A 100 -7.14 -1.94 -7.70
N ASP A 101 -6.78 -3.23 -7.74
CA ASP A 101 -6.72 -4.08 -6.56
C ASP A 101 -5.68 -3.58 -5.55
N THR A 102 -4.51 -3.14 -6.05
CA THR A 102 -3.46 -2.55 -5.21
C THR A 102 -3.91 -1.23 -4.59
N ALA A 103 -4.62 -0.38 -5.33
CA ALA A 103 -5.17 0.87 -4.82
C ALA A 103 -6.24 0.65 -3.75
N ILE A 104 -7.05 -0.41 -3.87
CA ILE A 104 -7.99 -0.81 -2.82
C ILE A 104 -7.23 -1.24 -1.56
N PHE A 105 -6.20 -2.08 -1.71
CA PHE A 105 -5.34 -2.48 -0.60
C PHE A 105 -4.67 -1.27 0.07
N ASP A 106 -4.07 -0.38 -0.71
CA ASP A 106 -3.44 0.84 -0.22
C ASP A 106 -4.43 1.75 0.50
N PHE A 107 -5.65 1.89 0.00
CA PHE A 107 -6.66 2.73 0.66
C PHE A 107 -7.06 2.16 2.02
N LEU A 108 -7.22 0.84 2.14
CA LEU A 108 -7.54 0.20 3.42
C LEU A 108 -6.47 0.49 4.48
N ILE A 109 -5.20 0.38 4.09
CA ILE A 109 -4.05 0.65 4.99
C ILE A 109 -3.65 2.14 5.03
N ASP A 110 -4.27 2.99 4.22
CA ASP A 110 -3.97 4.43 4.04
C ASP A 110 -2.53 4.71 3.57
N ASN A 111 -2.04 3.92 2.61
CA ASN A 111 -0.74 4.11 1.97
C ASN A 111 -0.85 5.07 0.77
N GLY A 112 -0.59 6.36 1.02
CA GLY A 112 -0.59 7.38 -0.03
C GLY A 112 0.68 7.45 -0.89
N ASP A 113 1.68 6.59 -0.65
CA ASP A 113 3.04 6.74 -1.20
C ASP A 113 3.37 5.75 -2.34
N ARG A 114 2.38 5.07 -2.94
CA ARG A 114 2.65 4.16 -4.07
C ARG A 114 2.97 4.91 -5.37
N HIS A 115 4.20 5.36 -5.49
CA HIS A 115 4.67 6.12 -6.64
C HIS A 115 5.34 5.28 -7.73
N HIS A 116 5.73 4.05 -7.40
CA HIS A 116 6.08 3.01 -8.35
C HIS A 116 5.38 1.71 -7.96
N TYR A 117 5.40 0.75 -8.89
CA TYR A 117 5.06 -0.63 -8.58
C TYR A 117 6.07 -1.57 -9.25
N GLU A 118 6.21 -2.75 -8.66
CA GLU A 118 7.15 -3.77 -9.07
C GLU A 118 6.40 -5.06 -9.44
N VAL A 119 6.92 -5.77 -10.44
CA VAL A 119 6.46 -7.11 -10.83
C VAL A 119 7.63 -8.02 -11.13
N PHE A 120 7.39 -9.33 -11.11
CA PHE A 120 8.38 -10.27 -11.58
C PHE A 120 8.52 -10.18 -13.10
N GLN A 121 9.73 -9.84 -13.56
CA GLN A 121 10.04 -9.74 -14.98
C GLN A 121 9.97 -11.10 -15.69
N ASN A 122 10.33 -12.16 -14.97
CA ASN A 122 10.49 -13.51 -15.52
C ASN A 122 9.18 -14.33 -15.45
N ILE A 123 8.08 -13.71 -15.00
CA ILE A 123 6.75 -14.34 -14.92
C ILE A 123 5.80 -13.56 -15.81
N ASN A 124 5.23 -14.23 -16.82
CA ASN A 124 4.19 -13.64 -17.66
C ASN A 124 2.97 -13.29 -16.82
N ASP A 125 2.40 -12.11 -17.10
CA ASP A 125 1.21 -11.61 -16.40
C ASP A 125 1.37 -11.59 -14.87
N SER A 126 2.60 -11.40 -14.38
CA SER A 126 2.89 -11.21 -12.96
C SER A 126 1.99 -10.12 -12.38
N ALA A 127 1.31 -10.47 -11.28
CA ALA A 127 0.62 -9.52 -10.42
C ALA A 127 1.60 -8.49 -9.85
N ILE A 128 1.08 -7.33 -9.46
CA ILE A 128 1.80 -6.30 -8.72
C ILE A 128 2.20 -6.83 -7.34
N LEU A 129 3.46 -6.61 -6.97
CA LEU A 129 3.96 -6.96 -5.64
C LEU A 129 3.50 -5.92 -4.62
N LEU A 130 2.90 -6.39 -3.53
CA LEU A 130 2.46 -5.57 -2.40
C LEU A 130 3.62 -5.32 -1.42
N ILE A 131 4.70 -4.72 -1.91
CA ILE A 131 5.89 -4.35 -1.12
C ILE A 131 5.89 -2.86 -0.78
N ASP A 132 6.80 -2.47 0.13
CA ASP A 132 7.04 -1.10 0.60
C ASP A 132 5.82 -0.44 1.31
N ASN A 133 5.20 -1.17 2.24
CA ASN A 133 4.01 -0.71 2.96
C ASN A 133 4.33 0.03 4.29
N GLY A 134 5.59 0.41 4.53
CA GLY A 134 6.02 1.01 5.81
C GLY A 134 5.46 2.41 6.11
N LYS A 135 4.86 3.08 5.11
CA LYS A 135 4.21 4.40 5.25
C LYS A 135 2.68 4.31 5.34
N SER A 136 2.19 3.18 5.82
CA SER A 136 0.77 2.90 6.03
C SER A 136 0.38 3.16 7.48
N PHE A 137 -0.92 3.19 7.77
CA PHE A 137 -1.46 3.32 9.13
C PHE A 137 -0.94 4.57 9.88
N GLY A 138 -0.76 5.69 9.17
CA GLY A 138 -0.27 6.94 9.79
C GLY A 138 -1.34 7.69 10.57
N ASN A 139 -2.60 7.62 10.15
CA ASN A 139 -3.72 8.30 10.82
C ASN A 139 -5.01 7.46 10.76
N PRO A 140 -5.61 7.07 11.90
CA PRO A 140 -6.85 6.29 11.91
C PRO A 140 -8.11 7.13 11.70
N HIS A 141 -8.01 8.46 11.72
CA HIS A 141 -9.13 9.39 11.68
C HIS A 141 -9.29 10.11 10.33
N VAL A 142 -8.38 9.87 9.39
CA VAL A 142 -8.42 10.42 8.04
C VAL A 142 -8.41 9.26 7.05
N ASP A 143 -9.22 9.39 5.99
CA ASP A 143 -9.27 8.43 4.89
C ASP A 143 -8.94 9.20 3.61
N HIS A 144 -7.79 8.92 3.00
CA HIS A 144 -7.34 9.60 1.79
C HIS A 144 -8.01 8.99 0.57
N ILE A 145 -9.22 9.47 0.24
CA ILE A 145 -10.05 8.92 -0.85
C ILE A 145 -9.36 8.98 -2.22
N ASP A 146 -8.42 9.90 -2.41
CA ASP A 146 -7.63 10.04 -3.63
C ASP A 146 -6.77 8.79 -3.92
N ILE A 147 -6.46 7.95 -2.93
CA ILE A 147 -5.83 6.64 -3.13
C ILE A 147 -6.71 5.73 -3.99
N LEU A 148 -8.05 5.81 -3.87
CA LEU A 148 -9.00 5.06 -4.70
C LEU A 148 -9.18 5.62 -6.12
N ALA A 149 -8.42 6.64 -6.54
CA ALA A 149 -8.52 7.23 -7.88
C ALA A 149 -8.51 6.21 -9.03
N PRO A 150 -7.65 5.17 -9.03
CA PRO A 150 -7.72 4.14 -10.06
C PRO A 150 -9.08 3.44 -10.12
N LEU A 151 -9.72 3.15 -8.97
CA LEU A 151 -11.03 2.51 -8.91
C LEU A 151 -12.13 3.42 -9.48
N TYR A 152 -12.29 4.62 -8.91
CA TYR A 152 -13.42 5.49 -9.27
C TYR A 152 -13.27 6.16 -10.64
N GLN A 153 -12.05 6.34 -11.16
CA GLN A 153 -11.85 6.89 -12.52
C GLN A 153 -11.99 5.82 -13.61
N CYS A 154 -11.53 4.59 -13.34
CA CYS A 154 -11.59 3.52 -14.33
C CYS A 154 -12.93 2.78 -14.31
N CYS A 155 -13.58 2.68 -13.15
CA CYS A 155 -14.79 1.88 -12.93
C CYS A 155 -14.69 0.48 -13.54
N ARG A 156 -13.59 -0.21 -13.22
CA ARG A 156 -13.39 -1.63 -13.53
C ARG A 156 -12.95 -2.33 -12.26
N LEU A 157 -13.43 -3.53 -12.01
CA LEU A 157 -13.04 -4.31 -10.85
C LEU A 157 -13.11 -5.80 -11.18
N ARG A 158 -12.11 -6.55 -10.70
CA ARG A 158 -12.08 -8.01 -10.82
C ARG A 158 -13.22 -8.64 -10.03
N LEU A 159 -13.90 -9.63 -10.61
CA LEU A 159 -15.01 -10.34 -9.96
C LEU A 159 -14.58 -10.94 -8.62
N THR A 160 -13.40 -11.58 -8.57
CA THR A 160 -12.89 -12.18 -7.34
C THR A 160 -12.62 -11.15 -6.25
N THR A 161 -12.10 -9.96 -6.60
CA THR A 161 -11.95 -8.84 -5.66
C THR A 161 -13.30 -8.37 -5.15
N TRP A 162 -14.28 -8.16 -6.03
CA TRP A 162 -15.62 -7.75 -5.63
C TRP A 162 -16.28 -8.73 -4.65
N THR A 163 -16.23 -10.03 -4.97
CA THR A 163 -16.76 -11.08 -4.08
C THR A 163 -16.06 -11.07 -2.73
N ARG A 164 -14.73 -10.91 -2.70
CA ARG A 164 -13.95 -10.86 -1.45
C ARG A 164 -14.28 -9.61 -0.62
N LEU A 165 -14.48 -8.44 -1.22
CA LEU A 165 -14.88 -7.23 -0.49
C LEU A 165 -16.23 -7.40 0.22
N LEU A 166 -17.21 -8.00 -0.47
CA LEU A 166 -18.51 -8.29 0.13
C LEU A 166 -18.41 -9.33 1.26
N TRP A 167 -17.59 -10.36 1.07
CA TRP A 167 -17.34 -11.36 2.09
C TRP A 167 -16.67 -10.75 3.32
N LEU A 168 -15.61 -9.96 3.14
CA LEU A 168 -14.92 -9.25 4.21
C LEU A 168 -15.86 -8.34 5.00
N ARG A 169 -16.77 -7.63 4.31
CA ARG A 169 -17.80 -6.81 4.95
C ARG A 169 -18.73 -7.64 5.84
N SER A 170 -19.06 -8.86 5.43
CA SER A 170 -19.93 -9.75 6.20
C SER A 170 -19.27 -10.32 7.46
N GLN A 171 -17.93 -10.42 7.48
CA GLN A 171 -17.19 -11.00 8.59
C GLN A 171 -16.71 -9.96 9.62
N GLY A 172 -16.52 -8.70 9.20
CA GLY A 172 -15.88 -7.66 10.01
C GLY A 172 -14.36 -7.75 9.91
N VAL A 173 -13.73 -6.83 9.16
CA VAL A 173 -12.28 -6.91 8.88
C VAL A 173 -11.45 -6.56 10.08
N SER A 174 -11.92 -5.61 10.90
CA SER A 174 -11.27 -5.23 12.15
C SER A 174 -11.05 -6.42 13.08
N ASP A 175 -12.10 -7.19 13.36
CA ASP A 175 -12.06 -8.33 14.27
C ASP A 175 -11.23 -9.49 13.70
N MET A 176 -11.39 -9.78 12.41
CA MET A 176 -10.56 -10.78 11.73
C MET A 176 -9.08 -10.43 11.80
N LEU A 177 -8.72 -9.18 11.51
CA LEU A 177 -7.33 -8.74 11.52
C LEU A 177 -6.79 -8.68 12.94
N ARG A 178 -7.59 -8.27 13.93
CA ARG A 178 -7.24 -8.31 15.35
C ARG A 178 -6.81 -9.72 15.76
N GLN A 179 -7.66 -10.71 15.49
CA GLN A 179 -7.38 -12.11 15.81
C GLN A 179 -6.13 -12.63 15.09
N LEU A 180 -5.90 -12.23 13.84
CA LEU A 180 -4.71 -12.62 13.10
C LEU A 180 -3.43 -12.01 13.72
N LEU A 181 -3.49 -10.74 14.14
CA LEU A 181 -2.33 -10.02 14.67
C LEU A 181 -1.98 -10.42 16.11
N GLU A 182 -2.90 -11.04 16.86
CA GLU A 182 -2.62 -11.61 18.19
C GLU A 182 -1.56 -12.72 18.16
N TRP A 183 -1.34 -13.37 17.01
CA TRP A 183 -0.29 -14.36 16.83
C TRP A 183 1.12 -13.74 16.67
N SER A 184 1.20 -12.42 16.56
CA SER A 184 2.48 -11.71 16.46
C SER A 184 3.16 -11.64 17.83
N HIS A 185 4.46 -11.91 17.86
CA HIS A 185 5.27 -11.77 19.08
C HIS A 185 5.38 -10.31 19.58
N ILE A 186 5.01 -9.34 18.73
CA ILE A 186 4.99 -7.90 19.05
C ILE A 186 3.55 -7.37 19.16
N ALA A 187 2.58 -8.23 19.45
CA ALA A 187 1.21 -7.79 19.69
C ALA A 187 1.16 -6.83 20.90
N PRO A 188 0.37 -5.75 20.85
CA PRO A 188 -0.51 -5.35 19.74
C PRO A 188 0.24 -4.68 18.56
N VAL A 189 0.00 -5.17 17.34
CA VAL A 189 0.64 -4.64 16.11
C VAL A 189 -0.05 -3.38 15.59
N LEU A 190 -1.39 -3.32 15.69
CA LEU A 190 -2.21 -2.16 15.30
C LEU A 190 -3.05 -1.72 16.49
N SER A 191 -3.28 -0.41 16.60
CA SER A 191 -4.19 0.14 17.60
C SER A 191 -5.66 -0.05 17.22
N ASP A 192 -6.55 -0.06 18.21
CA ASP A 192 -7.99 -0.20 18.01
C ASP A 192 -8.59 0.83 17.04
N PRO A 193 -8.18 2.13 17.06
CA PRO A 193 -8.63 3.08 16.06
C PRO A 193 -8.27 2.69 14.62
N HIS A 194 -7.09 2.11 14.37
CA HIS A 194 -6.71 1.65 13.02
C HIS A 194 -7.52 0.44 12.58
N LEU A 195 -7.77 -0.50 13.48
CA LEU A 195 -8.64 -1.64 13.20
C LEU A 195 -10.05 -1.15 12.82
N THR A 196 -10.61 -0.21 13.58
CA THR A 196 -11.93 0.39 13.28
C THR A 196 -11.94 1.16 11.96
N ALA A 197 -10.85 1.85 11.62
CA ALA A 197 -10.71 2.56 10.36
C ALA A 197 -10.78 1.64 9.14
N LEU A 198 -10.30 0.40 9.24
CA LEU A 198 -10.37 -0.58 8.14
C LEU A 198 -11.81 -0.90 7.73
N ASP A 199 -12.71 -1.08 8.70
CA ASP A 199 -14.12 -1.33 8.39
C ASP A 199 -14.77 -0.13 7.69
N ARG A 200 -14.48 1.10 8.18
CA ARG A 200 -14.96 2.34 7.56
C ARG A 200 -14.45 2.48 6.12
N ARG A 201 -13.16 2.22 5.89
CA ARG A 201 -12.53 2.27 4.56
C ARG A 201 -13.04 1.17 3.64
N LEU A 202 -13.34 -0.01 4.16
CA LEU A 202 -13.99 -1.08 3.38
C LEU A 202 -15.37 -0.63 2.89
N LEU A 203 -16.17 -0.02 3.76
CA LEU A 203 -17.49 0.51 3.38
C LEU A 203 -17.37 1.62 2.32
N ALA A 204 -16.39 2.52 2.46
CA ALA A 204 -16.12 3.55 1.46
C ALA A 204 -15.69 2.95 0.11
N THR A 205 -14.88 1.89 0.11
CA THR A 205 -14.50 1.16 -1.10
C THR A 205 -15.73 0.56 -1.79
N ILE A 206 -16.60 -0.12 -1.04
CA ILE A 206 -17.83 -0.71 -1.57
C ILE A 206 -18.76 0.38 -2.12
N ALA A 207 -18.87 1.52 -1.44
CA ALA A 207 -19.64 2.67 -1.91
C ALA A 207 -19.09 3.22 -3.25
N ALA A 208 -17.77 3.33 -3.40
CA ALA A 208 -17.14 3.73 -4.66
C ALA A 208 -17.45 2.76 -5.81
N VAL A 209 -17.48 1.45 -5.53
CA VAL A 209 -17.90 0.44 -6.53
C VAL A 209 -19.37 0.63 -6.93
N HIS A 210 -20.27 0.86 -5.98
CA HIS A 210 -21.69 1.13 -6.28
C HIS A 210 -21.90 2.43 -7.08
N LEU A 211 -21.10 3.47 -6.81
CA LEU A 211 -21.08 4.67 -7.63
C LEU A 211 -20.73 4.32 -9.08
N CYS A 212 -19.67 3.54 -9.29
CA CYS A 212 -19.31 3.05 -10.62
C CYS A 212 -20.42 2.24 -11.29
N PHE A 213 -21.16 1.40 -10.56
CA PHE A 213 -22.32 0.69 -11.13
C PHE A 213 -23.39 1.67 -11.62
N THR A 214 -23.59 2.77 -10.91
CA THR A 214 -24.56 3.81 -11.29
C THR A 214 -24.07 4.56 -12.53
N GLU A 215 -22.82 5.01 -12.54
CA GLU A 215 -22.22 5.77 -13.66
C GLU A 215 -22.05 4.95 -14.95
N ARG A 216 -21.89 3.64 -14.82
CA ARG A 216 -21.71 2.72 -15.96
C ARG A 216 -22.97 1.94 -16.32
N ASN A 217 -24.14 2.34 -15.80
CA ASN A 217 -25.43 1.70 -16.11
C ASN A 217 -25.45 0.18 -15.84
N GLY A 218 -24.89 -0.24 -14.71
CA GLY A 218 -25.01 -1.60 -14.18
C GLY A 218 -23.69 -2.29 -13.87
N GLN A 219 -23.80 -3.32 -13.02
CA GLN A 219 -22.68 -4.12 -12.53
C GLN A 219 -21.86 -4.77 -13.65
N HIS A 220 -22.51 -5.24 -14.72
CA HIS A 220 -21.88 -5.95 -15.84
C HIS A 220 -20.88 -5.09 -16.64
N ASN A 221 -20.95 -3.76 -16.52
CA ASN A 221 -20.01 -2.85 -17.18
C ASN A 221 -18.80 -2.50 -16.33
N VAL A 222 -18.80 -2.89 -15.05
CA VAL A 222 -17.74 -2.60 -14.07
C VAL A 222 -17.03 -3.88 -13.66
N ILE A 223 -17.77 -4.94 -13.38
CA ILE A 223 -17.21 -6.21 -12.92
C ILE A 223 -16.70 -7.02 -14.10
N VAL A 224 -15.43 -7.40 -14.04
CA VAL A 224 -14.72 -8.15 -15.09
C VAL A 224 -14.41 -9.54 -14.57
N SER A 225 -14.78 -10.56 -15.33
CA SER A 225 -14.26 -11.92 -15.14
C SER A 225 -13.01 -12.06 -15.98
N ASP A 226 -11.86 -12.23 -15.34
CA ASP A 226 -10.57 -12.51 -15.97
C ASP A 226 -10.18 -13.98 -15.84
#